data_AF-A0AA88VXL2-F1
#
_entry.id   AF-A0AA88VXL2-F1
#
_cell.length_a   1.000
_cell.length_b   1.000
_cell.length_c   1.000
_cell.angle_alpha   90.00
_cell.angle_beta   90.00
_cell.angle_gamma   90.00
#
_symmetry.space_group_name_H-M   'P 1'
#
loop_
_entity.id
_entity.type
_entity.pdbx_description
1 polymer ?
#
loop_
_entity_poly.entity_id
_entity_poly.type
_entity_poly.pdbx_seq_one_letter_code
_entity_poly.pdbx_strand_id
1 'polypeptide(L)'
;MRVHCCHSSQSLLPRLPPPSPPPPSPPCSSDCPPGPEHGHKHRQHEHGHRHEHAETPVEADCCRWLNSVDDECVCDLLVYLPPFLSKPIHQYTVTVDSSCNVTFQCSSRLRV
;
A
#
# COMPACT_ATOMS: atom_id res chain seq x y z
N MET A 1 8.60 6.30 8.46
CA MET A 1 9.23 5.02 8.11
C MET A 1 8.22 4.21 7.32
N ARG A 2 8.56 3.72 6.12
CA ARG A 2 7.63 2.92 5.32
C ARG A 2 7.80 1.44 5.67
N VAL A 3 6.69 0.74 5.88
CA VAL A 3 6.69 -0.71 6.18
C VAL A 3 6.21 -1.49 4.98
N HIS A 4 6.68 -2.73 4.87
CA HIS A 4 6.16 -3.71 3.92
C HIS A 4 5.15 -4.59 4.64
N CYS A 5 3.91 -4.61 4.16
CA CYS A 5 2.88 -5.47 4.73
C CYS A 5 2.99 -6.88 4.15
N CYS A 6 3.25 -7.86 5.00
CA CYS A 6 3.34 -9.27 4.62
C CYS A 6 1.97 -9.94 4.79
N HIS A 7 1.60 -10.83 3.88
CA HIS A 7 0.46 -11.72 4.09
C HIS A 7 0.80 -12.75 5.18
N SER A 8 -0.02 -12.80 6.23
CA SER A 8 0.06 -13.89 7.21
C SER A 8 -0.36 -15.19 6.52
N SER A 9 0.62 -16.01 6.13
CA SER A 9 0.40 -17.26 5.39
C SER A 9 -0.09 -18.38 6.31
N GLN A 10 -1.09 -18.15 7.15
CA GLN A 10 -1.81 -19.23 7.82
C GLN A 10 -2.90 -19.76 6.87
N SER A 11 -2.48 -20.42 5.80
CA SER A 11 -3.36 -21.22 4.95
C SER A 11 -3.61 -22.58 5.60
N LEU A 12 -4.76 -22.73 6.24
CA LEU A 12 -5.42 -24.03 6.45
C LEU A 12 -6.68 -24.13 5.57
N LEU A 13 -6.63 -23.61 4.35
CA LEU A 13 -7.70 -23.82 3.38
C LEU A 13 -7.41 -25.08 2.55
N PRO A 14 -8.38 -26.01 2.45
CA PRO A 14 -8.29 -27.12 1.50
C PRO A 14 -8.07 -26.58 0.09
N ARG A 15 -7.12 -27.15 -0.65
CA ARG A 15 -6.86 -26.80 -2.05
C ARG A 15 -8.14 -27.03 -2.86
N LEU A 16 -8.80 -25.95 -3.29
CA LEU A 16 -9.83 -26.02 -4.32
C LEU A 16 -9.15 -26.27 -5.68
N PRO A 17 -9.74 -27.10 -6.56
CA PRO A 17 -9.23 -27.32 -7.90
C PRO A 17 -9.28 -26.01 -8.72
N PRO A 18 -8.34 -25.84 -9.68
CA PRO A 18 -8.28 -24.63 -10.50
C PRO A 18 -9.57 -24.44 -11.33
N PRO A 19 -10.05 -23.19 -11.52
CA PRO A 19 -11.19 -22.93 -12.37
C PRO A 19 -10.88 -23.26 -13.84
N SER A 20 -11.87 -23.80 -14.54
CA SER A 20 -11.78 -24.13 -15.98
C SER A 20 -11.46 -22.89 -16.82
N PRO A 21 -10.70 -23.04 -17.92
CA PRO A 21 -10.38 -21.92 -18.80
C PRO A 21 -11.65 -21.34 -19.44
N PRO A 22 -11.71 -20.01 -19.67
CA PRO A 22 -12.82 -19.38 -20.36
C PRO A 22 -12.90 -19.86 -21.82
N PRO A 23 -14.09 -19.88 -22.44
CA PRO A 23 -14.24 -20.23 -23.85
C PRO A 23 -13.52 -19.21 -24.76
N PRO A 24 -13.05 -19.63 -25.95
CA PRO A 24 -12.35 -18.76 -26.88
C PRO A 24 -13.24 -17.61 -27.38
N SER A 25 -12.68 -16.40 -27.40
CA SER A 25 -13.34 -15.21 -27.94
C SER A 25 -13.67 -15.36 -29.44
N PRO A 26 -14.78 -14.78 -29.94
CA PRO A 26 -15.12 -14.81 -31.35
C PRO A 26 -14.09 -14.01 -32.20
N PRO A 27 -13.92 -14.34 -33.49
CA PRO A 27 -12.99 -13.63 -34.38
C PRO A 27 -13.47 -12.20 -34.63
N CYS A 28 -12.55 -11.23 -34.52
CA CYS A 28 -12.79 -9.84 -34.89
C CYS A 28 -13.02 -9.77 -36.41
N SER A 29 -14.26 -9.50 -36.84
CA SER A 29 -14.55 -9.19 -38.24
C SER A 29 -13.86 -7.90 -38.65
N SER A 30 -12.97 -8.00 -39.62
CA SER A 30 -12.31 -6.87 -40.26
C SER A 30 -13.32 -6.04 -41.05
N ASP A 31 -13.59 -4.81 -40.60
CA ASP A 31 -14.08 -3.74 -41.48
C ASP A 31 -13.63 -2.39 -40.90
N CYS A 32 -12.47 -1.92 -41.36
CA CYS A 32 -12.01 -0.55 -41.12
C CYS A 32 -12.34 0.30 -42.36
N PRO A 33 -13.09 1.41 -42.25
CA PRO A 33 -13.17 2.38 -43.33
C PRO A 33 -12.00 3.40 -43.26
N PRO A 34 -11.38 3.79 -44.40
CA PRO A 34 -10.39 4.86 -44.43
C PRO A 34 -11.04 6.22 -44.76
N GLY A 35 -10.54 7.30 -44.14
CA GLY A 35 -10.91 8.68 -44.50
C GLY A 35 -9.95 9.71 -43.87
N PRO A 36 -9.34 10.62 -44.64
CA PRO A 36 -8.29 11.53 -44.16
C PRO A 36 -8.70 13.01 -44.03
N GLU A 37 -7.88 13.76 -43.26
CA GLU A 37 -7.52 15.19 -43.41
C GLU A 37 -8.07 16.28 -42.45
N HIS A 38 -7.10 16.89 -41.75
CA HIS A 38 -6.89 18.30 -41.34
C HIS A 38 -7.93 19.09 -40.51
N GLY A 39 -7.53 19.41 -39.26
CA GLY A 39 -8.14 20.48 -38.45
C GLY A 39 -7.32 20.85 -37.21
N HIS A 40 -6.64 22.00 -37.25
CA HIS A 40 -5.94 22.61 -36.11
C HIS A 40 -6.92 22.99 -34.98
N LYS A 41 -6.60 22.66 -33.71
CA LYS A 41 -6.50 23.62 -32.57
C LYS A 41 -6.23 22.93 -31.23
N HIS A 42 -5.34 23.57 -30.49
CA HIS A 42 -4.90 23.27 -29.13
C HIS A 42 -6.04 23.21 -28.11
N ARG A 43 -6.05 22.14 -27.30
CA ARG A 43 -6.11 22.15 -25.83
C ARG A 43 -6.24 20.70 -25.38
N GLN A 44 -5.11 20.00 -25.33
CA GLN A 44 -5.04 18.77 -24.57
C GLN A 44 -5.02 19.20 -23.09
N HIS A 45 -6.20 19.20 -22.48
CA HIS A 45 -6.28 19.13 -21.04
C HIS A 45 -5.81 17.74 -20.66
N GLU A 46 -4.53 17.65 -20.30
CA GLU A 46 -3.97 16.48 -19.63
C GLU A 46 -4.71 16.34 -18.30
N HIS A 47 -5.78 15.55 -18.31
CA HIS A 47 -6.33 14.99 -17.10
C HIS A 47 -5.26 14.04 -16.56
N GLY A 48 -4.41 14.57 -15.68
CA GLY A 48 -3.54 13.76 -14.84
C GLY A 48 -4.43 12.83 -14.04
N HIS A 49 -4.64 11.62 -14.56
CA HIS A 49 -5.20 10.51 -13.80
C HIS A 49 -4.18 10.18 -12.72
N ARG A 50 -4.27 10.90 -11.60
CA ARG A 50 -3.62 10.50 -10.37
C ARG A 50 -4.30 9.18 -10.00
N HIS A 51 -3.64 8.09 -10.35
CA HIS A 51 -4.01 6.77 -9.86
C HIS A 51 -3.92 6.84 -8.35
N GLU A 52 -5.06 7.12 -7.72
CA GLU A 52 -5.22 6.94 -6.28
C GLU A 52 -4.98 5.45 -6.05
N HIS A 53 -3.87 5.13 -5.40
CA HIS A 53 -3.55 3.76 -5.04
C HIS A 53 -4.64 3.30 -4.09
N ALA A 54 -5.56 2.48 -4.60
CA ALA A 54 -6.60 1.90 -3.77
C ALA A 54 -5.95 0.98 -2.74
N GLU A 55 -6.27 1.22 -1.47
CA GLU A 55 -5.79 0.41 -0.36
C GLU A 55 -6.12 -1.07 -0.62
N THR A 56 -5.09 -1.90 -0.58
CA THR A 56 -5.26 -3.35 -0.70
C THR A 56 -5.78 -3.94 0.61
N PRO A 57 -6.49 -5.09 0.61
CA PRO A 57 -6.94 -5.73 1.85
C PRO A 57 -5.80 -6.02 2.84
N VAL A 58 -4.60 -6.25 2.32
CA VAL A 58 -3.38 -6.48 3.10
C VAL A 58 -2.93 -5.22 3.81
N GLU A 59 -2.94 -4.08 3.10
CA GLU A 59 -2.63 -2.78 3.67
C GLU A 59 -3.67 -2.42 4.75
N ALA A 60 -4.95 -2.73 4.54
CA ALA A 60 -6.00 -2.54 5.55
C ALA A 60 -5.80 -3.39 6.81
N ASP A 61 -5.53 -4.69 6.65
CA ASP A 61 -5.26 -5.57 7.80
C ASP A 61 -3.97 -5.17 8.54
N CYS A 62 -2.94 -4.77 7.80
CA CYS A 62 -1.67 -4.27 8.32
C CYS A 62 -1.87 -2.97 9.11
N CYS A 63 -2.65 -2.03 8.56
CA CYS A 63 -3.02 -0.79 9.21
C CYS A 63 -3.80 -1.06 10.50
N ARG A 64 -4.79 -1.97 10.46
CA ARG A 64 -5.55 -2.38 11.66
C ARG A 64 -4.64 -2.95 12.73
N TRP A 65 -3.69 -3.80 12.35
CA TRP A 65 -2.72 -4.38 13.31
C TRP A 65 -1.82 -3.30 13.90
N LEU A 66 -1.28 -2.39 13.09
CA LEU A 66 -0.43 -1.30 13.57
C LEU A 66 -1.16 -0.38 14.57
N ASN A 67 -2.44 -0.09 14.34
CA ASN A 67 -3.25 0.71 15.26
C ASN A 67 -3.54 0.00 16.60
N SER A 68 -3.37 -1.33 16.67
CA SER A 68 -3.51 -2.09 17.92
C SER A 68 -2.22 -2.19 18.74
N VAL A 69 -1.09 -1.75 18.18
CA VAL A 69 0.19 -1.75 18.89
C VAL A 69 0.24 -0.52 19.81
N ASP A 70 0.61 -0.72 21.06
CA ASP A 70 0.80 0.37 22.01
C ASP A 70 2.13 1.10 21.81
N ASP A 71 2.16 2.39 22.13
CA ASP A 71 3.37 3.22 22.15
C ASP A 71 4.51 2.52 22.91
N GLU A 72 4.21 1.99 24.09
CA GLU A 72 5.16 1.31 24.97
C GLU A 72 5.93 0.18 24.30
N CYS A 73 5.22 -0.65 23.52
CA CYS A 73 5.81 -1.78 22.82
C CYS A 73 6.81 -1.30 21.76
N VAL A 74 6.45 -0.26 21.01
CA VAL A 74 7.34 0.33 20.00
C VAL A 74 8.53 1.00 20.67
N CYS A 75 8.31 1.76 21.74
CA CYS A 75 9.37 2.46 22.46
C CYS A 75 10.39 1.51 23.08
N ASP A 76 9.95 0.39 23.67
CA ASP A 76 10.84 -0.63 24.22
C ASP A 76 11.67 -1.33 23.13
N LEU A 77 11.20 -1.41 21.89
CA LEU A 77 12.00 -1.93 20.78
C LEU A 77 13.09 -0.92 20.35
N LEU A 78 12.79 0.37 20.41
CA LEU A 78 13.67 1.43 19.93
C LEU A 78 14.88 1.66 20.84
N VAL A 79 14.84 1.21 22.10
CA VAL A 79 16.01 1.26 23.00
C VAL A 79 17.17 0.38 22.53
N TYR A 80 16.90 -0.59 21.65
CA TYR A 80 17.93 -1.45 21.05
C TYR A 80 18.59 -0.81 19.83
N LEU A 81 18.06 0.31 19.34
CA LEU A 81 18.73 1.04 18.27
C LEU A 81 20.04 1.66 18.79
N PRO A 82 21.05 1.78 17.93
CA PRO A 82 22.27 2.49 18.28
C PRO A 82 22.00 3.90 18.85
N PRO A 83 22.85 4.43 19.75
CA PRO A 83 22.62 5.69 20.46
C PRO A 83 22.33 6.92 19.57
N PHE A 84 22.78 6.91 18.31
CA PHE A 84 22.55 7.99 17.37
C PHE A 84 21.14 7.99 16.74
N LEU A 85 20.40 6.88 16.85
CA LEU A 85 19.01 6.75 16.40
C LEU A 85 18.02 6.76 17.56
N SER A 86 18.46 6.42 18.77
CA SER A 86 17.63 6.48 19.98
C SER A 86 17.50 7.93 20.47
N LYS A 87 16.41 8.62 20.11
CA LYS A 87 16.09 9.93 20.69
C LYS A 87 15.26 9.73 21.97
N PRO A 88 15.49 10.50 23.06
CA PRO A 88 14.73 10.30 24.30
C PRO A 88 13.24 10.63 24.18
N ILE A 89 12.88 11.66 23.40
CA ILE A 89 11.49 12.08 23.16
C ILE A 89 11.31 12.18 21.67
N HIS A 90 10.35 11.42 21.13
CA HIS A 90 10.22 11.28 19.69
C HIS A 90 8.88 10.69 19.28
N GLN A 91 8.44 11.12 18.10
CA GLN A 91 7.28 10.59 17.41
C GLN A 91 7.74 9.71 16.25
N TYR A 92 7.19 8.51 16.17
CA TYR A 92 7.47 7.57 15.09
C TYR A 92 6.25 7.36 14.24
N THR A 93 6.29 7.90 13.02
CA THR A 93 5.24 7.66 12.05
C THR A 93 5.60 6.49 11.16
N VAL A 94 4.75 5.47 11.18
CA VAL A 94 4.75 4.33 10.26
C VAL A 94 3.72 4.59 9.17
N THR A 95 4.16 4.52 7.92
CA THR A 95 3.32 4.72 6.73
C THR A 95 3.16 3.38 6.03
N VAL A 96 1.90 2.93 5.89
CA VAL A 96 1.54 1.72 5.13
C VAL A 96 1.32 2.10 3.66
N ASP A 97 0.36 3.00 3.44
CA ASP A 97 -0.01 3.56 2.14
C ASP A 97 -0.22 5.09 2.27
N SER A 98 -0.86 5.72 1.28
CA SER A 98 -1.19 7.15 1.36
C SER A 98 -2.27 7.47 2.40
N SER A 99 -3.12 6.51 2.77
CA SER A 99 -4.28 6.73 3.64
C SER A 99 -4.04 6.35 5.11
N CYS A 100 -3.10 5.45 5.40
CA CYS A 100 -2.79 4.97 6.73
C CYS A 100 -1.40 5.41 7.21
N ASN A 101 -1.39 6.36 8.15
CA ASN A 101 -0.22 6.80 8.90
C ASN A 101 -0.48 6.64 10.39
N VAL A 102 0.29 5.77 11.05
CA VAL A 102 0.19 5.53 12.50
C VAL A 102 1.38 6.21 13.17
N THR A 103 1.12 7.07 14.16
CA THR A 103 2.17 7.79 14.88
C THR A 103 2.23 7.33 16.32
N PHE A 104 3.39 6.79 16.71
CA PHE A 104 3.67 6.38 18.09
C PHE A 104 4.41 7.48 18.83
N GLN A 105 4.05 7.72 20.09
CA GLN A 105 4.66 8.76 20.92
C GLN A 105 5.46 8.15 22.06
N CYS A 106 6.78 8.24 21.95
CA CYS A 106 7.68 7.77 22.98
C CYS A 106 8.09 8.94 23.90
N SER A 107 7.72 8.82 25.17
CA SER A 107 8.24 9.66 26.25
C SER A 107 9.62 9.15 26.68
N SER A 108 10.41 10.01 27.34
CA SER A 108 11.76 9.64 27.79
C SER A 108 11.75 8.51 28.79
N ARG A 109 11.89 7.28 28.31
CA ARG A 109 12.27 6.11 29.09
C ARG A 109 13.78 6.00 29.06
N LEU A 110 14.46 6.97 29.66
CA LEU A 110 15.86 6.79 30.01
C LEU A 110 15.90 5.73 31.10
N ARG A 111 16.18 4.48 30.72
CA ARG A 111 16.61 3.46 31.69
C ARG A 111 18.04 3.86 32.09
N VAL A 112 18.16 4.50 33.25
CA VAL A 112 19.43 4.86 33.89
C VAL A 112 20.10 3.61 34.41
#